data_AF-A0A2V7H6J7-F1
#
_entry.id   AF-A0A2V7H6J7-F1
#
_cell.length_a   1.000
_cell.length_b   1.000
_cell.length_c   1.000
_cell.angle_alpha   90.00
_cell.angle_beta   90.00
_cell.angle_gamma   90.00
#
_symmetry.space_group_name_H-M   'P 1'
#
loop_
_entity.id
_entity.type
_entity.pdbx_description
1 polymer ?
#
loop_
_entity_poly.entity_id
_entity_poly.type
_entity_poly.pdbx_seq_one_letter_code
_entity_poly.pdbx_strand_id
1 'polypeptide(L)'
;MTDLRVQYDPKSFEAAARERGPVRAPRGTNISCKGWHQEAALRLLMNNLDPDVAERPADLVVYGGTGKAARNWDCFDAIVRELRNLGGDETLLVQSGKPVGVFRTHAGAPRVLIANSNLVGRWATWEHFRELERKGLMMYGQMTAGSWIYIGSQGIVQGTYE
;
A
#
# COMPACT_ATOMS: atom_id res chain seq x y z
N MET A 1 -27.71 3.12 6.35
CA MET A 1 -27.30 1.87 5.66
C MET A 1 -25.91 2.16 5.12
N THR A 2 -24.86 1.64 5.74
CA THR A 2 -23.48 2.03 5.43
C THR A 2 -23.07 1.39 4.09
N ASP A 3 -22.86 2.22 3.06
CA ASP A 3 -22.41 1.83 1.71
C ASP A 3 -20.95 1.32 1.74
N LEU A 4 -20.70 0.20 2.42
CA LEU A 4 -19.41 -0.47 2.43
C LEU A 4 -19.31 -1.36 1.17
N ARG A 5 -18.51 -0.93 0.19
CA ARG A 5 -18.34 -1.68 -1.07
C ARG A 5 -17.40 -2.89 -0.94
N VAL A 6 -16.57 -2.94 0.10
CA VAL A 6 -15.57 -4.01 0.29
C VAL A 6 -15.74 -4.60 1.68
N GLN A 7 -16.22 -5.85 1.75
CA GLN A 7 -16.22 -6.64 2.98
C GLN A 7 -14.88 -7.35 3.14
N TYR A 8 -14.40 -7.43 4.38
CA TYR A 8 -13.29 -8.31 4.75
C TYR A 8 -13.68 -9.76 4.46
N ASP A 9 -13.05 -10.36 3.46
CA ASP A 9 -13.10 -11.80 3.24
C ASP A 9 -11.80 -12.43 3.77
N PRO A 10 -11.85 -13.23 4.84
CA PRO A 10 -10.67 -13.93 5.35
C PRO A 10 -10.14 -15.00 4.37
N LYS A 11 -10.94 -15.47 3.42
CA LYS A 11 -10.60 -16.53 2.46
C LYS A 11 -10.12 -16.01 1.10
N SER A 12 -10.18 -14.71 0.83
CA SER A 12 -9.74 -14.15 -0.46
C SER A 12 -8.23 -14.18 -0.71
N PHE A 13 -7.47 -14.94 0.10
CA PHE A 13 -6.00 -14.89 0.22
C PHE A 13 -5.31 -16.26 0.07
N GLU A 14 -6.00 -17.30 -0.42
CA GLU A 14 -5.44 -18.66 -0.65
C GLU A 14 -4.92 -18.86 -2.09
N ALA A 15 -4.31 -17.84 -2.70
CA ALA A 15 -3.76 -17.97 -4.05
C ALA A 15 -2.26 -18.31 -4.04
N ALA A 16 -1.92 -19.40 -4.74
CA ALA A 16 -0.54 -19.83 -5.00
C ALA A 16 0.32 -18.74 -5.66
N ALA A 17 1.63 -18.79 -5.42
CA ALA A 17 2.63 -17.94 -6.05
C ALA A 17 2.45 -17.93 -7.58
N ARG A 18 1.96 -16.81 -8.12
CA ARG A 18 1.89 -16.57 -9.56
C ARG A 18 3.23 -16.01 -10.02
N GLU A 19 3.74 -16.52 -11.14
CA GLU A 19 4.82 -15.82 -11.86
C GLU A 19 4.37 -14.39 -12.17
N ARG A 20 5.12 -13.41 -11.69
CA ARG A 20 4.79 -12.00 -11.77
C ARG A 20 5.95 -11.26 -12.41
N GLY A 21 5.67 -10.53 -13.49
CA GLY A 21 6.65 -9.62 -14.08
C GLY A 21 7.00 -8.46 -13.13
N PRO A 22 8.06 -7.69 -13.42
CA PRO A 22 8.44 -6.54 -12.60
C PRO A 22 7.30 -5.51 -12.55
N VAL A 23 7.03 -4.99 -11.35
CA VAL A 23 6.06 -3.91 -11.15
C VAL A 23 6.72 -2.59 -11.54
N ARG A 24 6.08 -1.82 -12.41
CA ARG A 24 6.52 -0.47 -12.78
C ARG A 24 5.33 0.44 -12.89
N ALA A 25 5.49 1.68 -12.46
CA ALA A 25 4.40 2.64 -12.51
C ALA A 25 4.06 3.03 -13.97
N PRO A 26 2.77 3.08 -14.35
CA PRO A 26 2.34 3.58 -15.65
C PRO A 26 2.92 4.98 -15.97
N ARG A 27 3.17 5.23 -17.25
CA ARG A 27 3.76 6.47 -17.77
C ARG A 27 2.82 7.14 -18.78
N GLY A 28 3.07 8.42 -19.07
CA GLY A 28 2.27 9.19 -20.02
C GLY A 28 0.93 9.68 -19.46
N THR A 29 0.09 10.21 -20.36
CA THR A 29 -1.16 10.91 -20.03
C THR A 29 -2.38 10.01 -19.94
N ASN A 30 -2.31 8.77 -20.43
CA ASN A 30 -3.42 7.82 -20.33
C ASN A 30 -3.59 7.34 -18.89
N ILE A 31 -4.83 7.22 -18.41
CA ILE A 31 -5.17 6.77 -17.06
C ILE A 31 -5.93 5.45 -17.10
N SER A 32 -5.79 4.65 -16.04
CA SER A 32 -6.52 3.38 -15.84
C SER A 32 -7.54 3.45 -14.69
N CYS A 33 -7.41 4.43 -13.81
CA CYS A 33 -8.39 4.75 -12.78
C CYS A 33 -9.46 5.74 -13.27
N LYS A 34 -10.55 5.88 -12.50
CA LYS A 34 -11.65 6.82 -12.80
C LYS A 34 -11.28 8.31 -12.70
N GLY A 35 -10.09 8.64 -12.18
CA GLY A 35 -9.61 10.01 -12.04
C GLY A 35 -8.14 10.09 -11.65
N TRP A 36 -7.56 11.29 -11.79
CA TRP A 36 -6.12 11.51 -11.58
C TRP A 36 -5.66 11.32 -10.14
N HIS A 37 -6.50 11.61 -9.14
CA HIS A 37 -6.11 11.39 -7.73
C HIS A 37 -5.94 9.89 -7.42
N GLN A 38 -6.81 9.04 -7.97
CA GLN A 38 -6.73 7.59 -7.85
C GLN A 38 -5.56 7.02 -8.67
N GLU A 39 -5.38 7.53 -9.90
CA GLU A 39 -4.26 7.15 -10.77
C GLU A 39 -2.91 7.52 -10.15
N ALA A 40 -2.80 8.69 -9.51
CA ALA A 40 -1.60 9.12 -8.81
C ALA A 40 -1.25 8.14 -7.67
N ALA A 41 -2.21 7.79 -6.82
CA ALA A 41 -2.00 6.81 -5.76
C ALA A 41 -1.56 5.44 -6.32
N LEU A 42 -2.16 4.99 -7.42
CA LEU A 42 -1.78 3.75 -8.10
C LEU A 42 -0.33 3.80 -8.61
N ARG A 43 0.04 4.87 -9.31
CA ARG A 43 1.39 5.04 -9.85
C ARG A 43 2.42 5.13 -8.73
N LEU A 44 2.12 5.86 -7.66
CA LEU A 44 3.02 5.97 -6.52
C LEU A 44 3.22 4.62 -5.81
N LEU A 45 2.16 3.84 -5.61
CA LEU A 45 2.26 2.48 -5.08
C LEU A 45 3.16 1.60 -5.97
N MET A 46 2.97 1.65 -7.28
CA MET A 46 3.77 0.86 -8.22
C MET A 46 5.22 1.36 -8.34
N ASN A 47 5.45 2.67 -8.15
CA ASN A 47 6.79 3.25 -8.14
C ASN A 47 7.61 2.77 -6.95
N ASN A 48 6.98 2.65 -5.77
CA ASN A 48 7.61 2.07 -4.59
C ASN A 48 8.09 0.63 -4.79
N LEU A 49 7.63 -0.07 -5.83
CA LEU A 49 8.00 -1.46 -6.16
C LEU A 49 8.75 -1.57 -7.49
N ASP A 50 9.14 -0.44 -8.09
CA ASP A 50 9.94 -0.45 -9.29
C ASP A 50 11.33 -1.06 -8.97
N PRO A 51 11.85 -2.01 -9.77
CA PRO A 51 13.19 -2.59 -9.56
C PRO A 51 14.33 -1.58 -9.49
N ASP A 52 14.17 -0.40 -10.10
CA ASP A 52 15.18 0.65 -10.07
C ASP A 52 15.03 1.58 -8.83
N VAL A 53 14.02 1.34 -8.00
CA VAL A 53 13.67 2.16 -6.82
C VAL A 53 13.74 1.35 -5.53
N ALA A 54 13.10 0.18 -5.51
CA ALA A 54 12.94 -0.65 -4.33
C ALA A 54 14.14 -1.57 -4.10
N GLU A 55 14.51 -1.80 -2.84
CA GLU A 55 15.61 -2.70 -2.50
C GLU A 55 15.31 -4.18 -2.79
N ARG A 56 14.06 -4.63 -2.55
CA ARG A 56 13.68 -6.03 -2.80
C ARG A 56 12.19 -6.15 -3.18
N PRO A 57 11.81 -5.68 -4.39
CA PRO A 57 10.41 -5.53 -4.79
C PRO A 57 9.64 -6.85 -4.91
N ALA A 58 10.32 -7.96 -5.20
CA ALA A 58 9.69 -9.29 -5.26
C ALA A 58 9.03 -9.70 -3.93
N ASP A 59 9.55 -9.18 -2.81
CA ASP A 59 9.03 -9.38 -1.45
C ASP A 59 8.15 -8.21 -0.97
N LEU A 60 7.82 -7.28 -1.86
CA LEU A 60 7.15 -6.00 -1.60
C LEU A 60 7.96 -5.03 -0.73
N VAL A 61 9.24 -5.33 -0.49
CA VAL A 61 10.12 -4.53 0.37
C VAL A 61 10.70 -3.36 -0.43
N VAL A 62 10.49 -2.16 0.09
CA VAL A 62 10.92 -0.89 -0.49
C VAL A 62 12.28 -0.48 0.06
N TYR A 63 12.40 -0.29 1.38
CA TYR A 63 13.65 0.07 2.07
C TYR A 63 13.55 -0.16 3.59
N GLY A 64 14.66 0.07 4.31
CA GLY A 64 14.65 0.14 5.78
C GLY A 64 14.38 -1.21 6.45
N GLY A 65 15.03 -2.26 5.96
CA GLY A 65 14.85 -3.63 6.45
C GLY A 65 13.63 -4.30 5.81
N THR A 66 12.53 -4.40 6.57
CA THR A 66 11.29 -5.05 6.11
C THR A 66 10.17 -4.05 5.78
N GLY A 67 10.52 -2.80 5.47
CA GLY A 67 9.56 -1.75 5.10
C GLY A 67 8.88 -2.09 3.76
N LYS A 68 7.58 -2.34 3.76
CA LYS A 68 6.83 -2.83 2.59
C LYS A 68 5.79 -1.85 2.07
N ALA A 69 5.47 -1.96 0.78
CA ALA A 69 4.42 -1.18 0.12
C ALA A 69 3.00 -1.74 0.33
N ALA A 70 2.89 -3.06 0.45
CA ALA A 70 1.65 -3.78 0.72
C ALA A 70 1.95 -5.03 1.58
N ARG A 71 0.94 -5.55 2.29
CA ARG A 71 1.15 -6.62 3.29
C ARG A 71 1.65 -7.92 2.65
N ASN A 72 1.00 -8.30 1.55
CA ASN A 72 1.30 -9.45 0.71
C ASN A 72 0.76 -9.15 -0.71
N TRP A 73 1.06 -10.04 -1.66
CA TRP A 73 0.73 -9.82 -3.07
C TRP A 73 -0.77 -9.74 -3.34
N ASP A 74 -1.58 -10.50 -2.62
CA ASP A 74 -3.04 -10.42 -2.72
C ASP A 74 -3.57 -9.07 -2.24
N CYS A 75 -3.00 -8.52 -1.16
CA CYS A 75 -3.33 -7.17 -0.71
C CYS A 75 -2.91 -6.13 -1.75
N PHE A 76 -1.75 -6.29 -2.38
CA PHE A 76 -1.31 -5.41 -3.47
C PHE A 76 -2.32 -5.44 -4.63
N ASP A 77 -2.72 -6.61 -5.10
CA ASP A 77 -3.70 -6.77 -6.19
C ASP A 77 -5.04 -6.16 -5.85
N ALA A 78 -5.50 -6.40 -4.62
CA ALA A 78 -6.75 -5.82 -4.14
C ALA A 78 -6.65 -4.29 -4.08
N ILE A 79 -5.53 -3.70 -3.62
CA ILE A 79 -5.32 -2.25 -3.64
C ILE A 79 -5.37 -1.71 -5.07
N VAL A 80 -4.66 -2.34 -6.00
CA VAL A 80 -4.66 -1.94 -7.43
C VAL A 80 -6.07 -1.98 -8.00
N ARG A 81 -6.81 -3.07 -7.74
CA ARG A 81 -8.21 -3.23 -8.17
C ARG A 81 -9.11 -2.16 -7.58
N GLU A 82 -9.01 -1.89 -6.28
CA GLU A 82 -9.86 -0.90 -5.63
C GLU A 82 -9.53 0.52 -6.11
N LEU A 83 -8.26 0.89 -6.27
CA LEU A 83 -7.87 2.20 -6.80
C LEU A 83 -8.44 2.46 -8.20
N ARG A 84 -8.42 1.44 -9.08
CA ARG A 84 -9.02 1.55 -10.43
C ARG A 84 -10.53 1.78 -10.38
N ASN A 85 -11.21 1.17 -9.40
CA ASN A 85 -12.67 1.24 -9.27
C ASN A 85 -13.15 2.40 -8.37
N LEU A 86 -12.27 3.06 -7.62
CA LEU A 86 -12.61 4.07 -6.62
C LEU A 86 -13.23 5.32 -7.25
N GLY A 87 -14.41 5.70 -6.78
CA GLY A 87 -15.13 6.91 -7.17
C GLY A 87 -14.44 8.20 -6.71
N GLY A 88 -14.86 9.32 -7.30
CA GLY A 88 -14.35 10.66 -6.94
C GLY A 88 -14.82 11.14 -5.57
N ASP A 89 -15.86 10.53 -5.01
CA ASP A 89 -16.43 10.81 -3.68
C ASP A 89 -16.28 9.59 -2.74
N GLU A 90 -15.36 8.68 -3.02
CA GLU A 90 -15.05 7.53 -2.18
C GLU A 90 -13.64 7.64 -1.57
N THR A 91 -13.43 6.96 -0.44
CA THR A 91 -12.14 6.84 0.25
C THR A 91 -11.84 5.37 0.55
N LEU A 92 -10.67 4.90 0.09
CA LEU A 92 -10.10 3.59 0.41
C LEU A 92 -9.38 3.64 1.77
N LEU A 93 -9.67 2.68 2.65
CA LEU A 93 -8.95 2.47 3.89
C LEU A 93 -7.92 1.35 3.74
N VAL A 94 -6.66 1.65 4.04
CA VAL A 94 -5.56 0.68 4.07
C VAL A 94 -5.04 0.53 5.50
N GLN A 95 -5.21 -0.66 6.07
CA GLN A 95 -4.74 -1.00 7.40
C GLN A 95 -3.53 -1.93 7.27
N SER A 96 -2.36 -1.49 7.75
CA SER A 96 -1.09 -2.23 7.64
C SER A 96 -0.92 -2.93 6.29
N GLY A 97 -0.99 -2.15 5.22
CA GLY A 97 -0.83 -2.63 3.84
C GLY A 97 -1.93 -3.54 3.29
N LYS A 98 -3.09 -3.65 3.96
CA LYS A 98 -4.27 -4.40 3.48
C LYS A 98 -5.43 -3.43 3.20
N PRO A 99 -6.08 -3.51 2.02
CA PRO A 99 -7.30 -2.74 1.77
C PRO A 99 -8.45 -3.37 2.57
N VAL A 100 -9.05 -2.61 3.49
CA VAL A 100 -10.05 -3.14 4.44
C VAL A 100 -11.45 -2.58 4.24
N GLY A 101 -11.61 -1.52 3.46
CA GLY A 101 -12.92 -0.94 3.19
C GLY A 101 -12.86 0.24 2.24
N VAL A 102 -13.96 0.48 1.55
CA VAL A 102 -14.20 1.69 0.78
C VAL A 102 -15.49 2.31 1.31
N PHE A 103 -15.45 3.60 1.64
CA PHE A 103 -16.58 4.34 2.13
C PHE A 103 -16.82 5.57 1.26
N ARG A 104 -18.09 5.91 1.08
CA ARG A 104 -18.46 7.20 0.50
C ARG A 104 -18.09 8.34 1.45
N THR A 105 -17.42 9.35 0.92
CA THR A 105 -17.02 10.59 1.59
C THR A 105 -17.49 11.78 0.73
N HIS A 106 -16.58 12.57 0.17
CA HIS A 106 -16.88 13.71 -0.70
C HIS A 106 -15.67 14.06 -1.58
N ALA A 107 -15.85 14.85 -2.63
CA ALA A 107 -14.79 15.14 -3.62
C ALA A 107 -13.50 15.74 -3.00
N GLY A 108 -13.65 16.62 -2.00
CA GLY A 108 -12.52 17.24 -1.27
C GLY A 108 -11.82 16.35 -0.23
N ALA A 109 -12.33 15.14 0.05
CA ALA A 109 -11.69 14.22 0.99
C ALA A 109 -10.47 13.51 0.37
N PRO A 110 -9.54 12.97 1.18
CA PRO A 110 -8.50 12.06 0.69
C PRO A 110 -9.10 10.84 0.00
N ARG A 111 -8.48 10.40 -1.10
CA ARG A 111 -8.87 9.16 -1.80
C ARG A 111 -8.40 7.90 -1.06
N VAL A 112 -7.32 8.00 -0.29
CA VAL A 112 -6.77 6.88 0.49
C VAL A 112 -6.40 7.37 1.88
N LEU A 113 -6.80 6.62 2.90
CA LEU A 113 -6.33 6.79 4.27
C LEU A 113 -5.56 5.54 4.69
N ILE A 114 -4.37 5.74 5.23
CA ILE A 114 -3.41 4.66 5.52
C ILE A 114 -3.03 4.71 7.00
N ALA A 115 -3.13 3.56 7.67
CA ALA A 115 -2.67 3.37 9.04
C ALA A 115 -1.87 2.07 9.11
N ASN A 116 -0.54 2.18 9.19
CA ASN A 116 0.38 1.04 9.16
C ASN A 116 1.11 0.86 10.49
N SER A 117 1.31 -0.38 10.91
CA SER A 117 2.20 -0.76 12.03
C SER A 117 1.79 -0.24 13.42
N ASN A 118 0.60 0.36 13.54
CA ASN A 118 0.13 0.90 14.81
C ASN A 118 -0.21 -0.23 15.79
N LEU A 119 0.35 -0.16 16.99
CA LEU A 119 0.11 -1.07 18.11
C LEU A 119 -0.18 -0.25 19.36
N VAL A 120 -1.04 -0.77 20.24
CA VAL A 120 -1.28 -0.15 21.55
C VAL A 120 0.02 -0.17 22.34
N GLY A 121 0.34 0.92 23.05
CA GLY A 121 1.69 1.17 23.59
C GLY A 121 2.34 0.01 24.37
N ARG A 122 1.58 -0.71 25.19
CA ARG A 122 2.09 -1.89 25.93
C ARG A 122 2.56 -3.04 25.03
N TRP A 123 1.99 -3.15 23.83
CA TRP A 123 2.27 -4.20 22.84
C TRP A 123 3.13 -3.71 21.68
N ALA A 124 3.58 -2.45 21.68
CA ALA A 124 4.42 -1.87 20.65
C ALA A 124 5.88 -2.37 20.75
N THR A 125 6.07 -3.69 20.71
CA THR A 125 7.39 -4.35 20.73
C THR A 125 7.61 -5.16 19.47
N TRP A 126 8.88 -5.42 19.14
CA TRP A 126 9.23 -6.21 17.96
C TRP A 126 8.77 -7.66 18.07
N GLU A 127 8.79 -8.26 19.27
CA GLU A 127 8.35 -9.63 19.49
C GLU A 127 6.87 -9.79 19.11
N HIS A 128 6.02 -8.89 19.60
CA HIS A 128 4.59 -8.92 19.30
C HIS A 128 4.31 -8.53 17.85
N PHE A 129 5.03 -7.55 17.30
CA PHE A 129 4.96 -7.21 15.88
C PHE A 129 5.23 -8.44 14.99
N ARG A 130 6.33 -9.17 15.25
CA ARG A 130 6.73 -10.35 14.48
C ARG A 130 5.76 -11.51 14.68
N GLU A 131 5.16 -11.65 15.85
CA GLU A 131 4.07 -12.59 16.09
C GLU A 131 2.88 -12.31 15.15
N LEU A 132 2.42 -11.07 15.08
CA LEU A 132 1.31 -10.67 14.21
C LEU A 132 1.67 -10.75 12.72
N GLU A 133 2.91 -10.44 12.36
CA GLU A 133 3.41 -10.57 10.99
C GLU A 133 3.36 -12.04 10.52
N ARG A 134 3.83 -12.99 11.34
CA ARG A 134 3.73 -14.43 11.05
C ARG A 134 2.28 -14.90 10.90
N LYS A 135 1.34 -14.29 11.60
CA LYS A 135 -0.11 -14.54 11.46
C LYS A 135 -0.74 -13.83 10.25
N GLY A 136 0.03 -13.08 9.45
CA GLY A 136 -0.50 -12.30 8.32
C GLY A 136 -1.32 -11.07 8.73
N LEU A 137 -1.20 -10.62 9.98
CA LEU A 137 -1.98 -9.52 10.54
C LEU A 137 -1.25 -8.17 10.51
N MET A 138 0.04 -8.17 10.18
CA MET A 138 0.90 -6.99 10.30
C MET A 138 1.78 -6.78 9.07
N MET A 139 2.11 -5.52 8.80
CA MET A 139 3.09 -5.07 7.82
C MET A 139 3.89 -3.92 8.44
N TYR A 140 5.22 -3.91 8.24
CA TYR A 140 6.04 -2.77 8.64
C TYR A 140 6.01 -1.74 7.51
N GLY A 141 5.46 -0.56 7.79
CA GLY A 141 5.27 0.49 6.79
C GLY A 141 6.47 1.41 6.58
N GLN A 142 7.48 1.39 7.46
CA GLN A 142 8.49 2.47 7.51
C GLN A 142 7.78 3.85 7.49
N MET A 143 8.38 4.86 6.88
CA MET A 143 7.80 6.18 6.66
C MET A 143 7.17 6.25 5.26
N THR A 144 7.97 6.12 4.19
CA THR A 144 7.51 6.31 2.80
C THR A 144 7.24 5.01 2.04
N ALA A 145 7.60 3.85 2.63
CA ALA A 145 7.38 2.54 2.02
C ALA A 145 5.88 2.21 1.96
N GLY A 146 5.20 2.23 3.11
CA GLY A 146 3.79 1.89 3.23
C GLY A 146 2.83 3.06 2.93
N SER A 147 3.35 4.26 2.71
CA SER A 147 2.58 5.46 2.35
C SER A 147 2.75 5.89 0.88
N TRP A 148 3.54 5.12 0.11
CA TRP A 148 3.66 5.26 -1.34
C TRP A 148 4.20 6.61 -1.77
N ILE A 149 5.38 6.98 -1.28
CA ILE A 149 6.03 8.23 -1.73
C ILE A 149 7.56 8.09 -1.70
N TYR A 150 8.08 6.87 -1.81
CA TYR A 150 9.52 6.63 -1.85
C TYR A 150 10.05 6.92 -3.26
N ILE A 151 11.15 7.66 -3.32
CA ILE A 151 11.77 8.15 -4.56
C ILE A 151 13.23 7.68 -4.70
N GLY A 152 13.54 6.52 -4.11
CA GLY A 152 14.90 6.01 -4.05
C GLY A 152 15.78 6.80 -3.07
N SER A 153 17.08 6.70 -3.27
CA SER A 153 18.09 7.32 -2.40
C SER A 153 18.00 8.85 -2.37
N GLN A 154 17.50 9.49 -3.43
CA GLN A 154 17.36 10.95 -3.49
C GLN A 154 16.58 11.52 -2.29
N GLY A 155 15.61 10.77 -1.76
CA GLY A 155 14.81 11.20 -0.62
C GLY A 155 15.59 11.51 0.66
N ILE A 156 16.78 10.93 0.84
CA ILE A 156 17.64 11.20 2.01
C ILE A 156 18.90 11.99 1.65
N VAL A 157 19.32 12.03 0.39
CA VAL A 157 20.57 12.69 -0.04
C VAL A 157 20.62 14.16 0.40
N GLN A 158 19.54 14.93 0.19
CA GLN A 158 19.50 16.33 0.62
C GLN A 158 19.59 16.46 2.16
N GLY A 159 18.82 15.64 2.88
CA GLY A 159 18.78 15.69 4.35
C GLY A 159 20.07 15.22 5.03
N THR A 160 20.89 14.43 4.35
CA THR A 160 22.24 14.05 4.84
C THR A 160 23.30 15.10 4.50
N TYR A 161 23.08 15.89 3.45
CA TYR A 161 24.00 16.96 3.05
C TYR A 161 23.92 18.16 4.00
N GLU A 162 22.71 18.56 4.40
CA GLU A 162 22.43 19.61 5.40
C GLU A 162 22.78 19.16 6.83
#